data_AF-V5NQN7-F1
#
_entry.id   AF-V5NQN7-F1
#
_cell.length_a   1.000
_cell.length_b   1.000
_cell.length_c   1.000
_cell.angle_alpha   90.00
_cell.angle_beta   90.00
_cell.angle_gamma   90.00
#
_symmetry.space_group_name_H-M   'P 1'
#
loop_
_entity.id
_entity.type
_entity.pdbx_description
1 polymer ?
#
loop_
_entity_poly.entity_id
_entity_poly.type
_entity_poly.pdbx_seq_one_letter_code
_entity_poly.pdbx_strand_id
1 'polypeptide(L)' 'MEFLKRLSSSNLKDLFDALVYDEDGTLIMNEELTNSTEYKRYGRDYAKYPTRIAE' A
#
# COMPACT_ATOMS: atom_id res chain seq x y z
N MET A 1 8.13 -12.32 -0.89
CA MET A 1 7.65 -11.24 -1.79
C MET A 1 7.10 -11.72 -3.13
N GLU A 2 7.52 -12.86 -3.70
CA GLU A 2 7.01 -13.34 -5.01
C GLU A 2 5.49 -13.60 -5.04
N PHE A 3 4.89 -13.93 -3.89
CA PHE A 3 3.44 -14.06 -3.77
C PHE A 3 2.70 -12.73 -3.97
N LEU A 4 3.19 -11.65 -3.34
CA LEU A 4 2.56 -10.33 -3.39
C LEU A 4 2.57 -9.73 -4.81
N LYS A 5 3.62 -10.00 -5.59
CA LYS A 5 3.71 -9.58 -7.00
C LYS A 5 2.64 -10.19 -7.91
N ARG A 6 1.97 -11.27 -7.46
CA ARG A 6 0.89 -11.94 -8.20
C ARG A 6 -0.49 -11.43 -7.79
N LEU A 7 -0.59 -10.66 -6.72
CA LEU A 7 -1.85 -10.11 -6.24
C LEU A 7 -2.28 -8.93 -7.11
N SER A 8 -3.58 -8.82 -7.34
CA SER A 8 -4.16 -7.65 -7.98
C SER A 8 -4.08 -6.43 -7.06
N SER A 9 -4.16 -5.23 -7.64
CA SER A 9 -4.24 -4.00 -6.85
C SER A 9 -5.45 -3.99 -5.91
N SER A 10 -6.56 -4.67 -6.26
CA SER A 10 -7.71 -4.82 -5.34
C SER A 10 -7.35 -5.63 -4.10
N ASN A 11 -6.63 -6.75 -4.25
CA ASN A 11 -6.24 -7.58 -3.11
C ASN A 11 -5.16 -6.91 -2.24
N LEU A 12 -4.27 -6.12 -2.87
CA LEU A 12 -3.26 -5.35 -2.16
C LEU A 12 -3.83 -4.12 -1.47
N LYS A 13 -4.97 -3.59 -1.94
CA LYS A 13 -5.65 -2.46 -1.31
C LYS A 13 -6.05 -2.78 0.13
N ASP A 14 -6.59 -3.97 0.38
CA ASP A 14 -7.02 -4.33 1.75
C ASP A 14 -5.83 -4.39 2.71
N LEU A 15 -4.68 -4.88 2.24
CA LEU A 15 -3.44 -4.86 3.01
C LEU A 15 -2.91 -3.43 3.20
N PHE A 16 -2.91 -2.62 2.14
CA PHE A 16 -2.52 -1.22 2.23
C PHE A 16 -3.37 -0.47 3.24
N ASP A 17 -4.69 -0.67 3.20
CA ASP A 17 -5.62 0.05 4.06
C ASP A 17 -5.39 -0.30 5.54
N ALA A 18 -5.15 -1.58 5.85
CA ALA A 18 -4.83 -2.04 7.20
C ALA A 18 -3.53 -1.42 7.78
N LEU A 19 -2.66 -0.88 6.93
CA LEU A 19 -1.39 -0.27 7.34
C LEU A 19 -1.47 1.25 7.48
N VAL A 20 -2.40 1.91 6.80
CA VAL A 20 -2.43 3.37 6.71
C VAL A 20 -3.70 3.98 7.29
N TYR A 21 -4.77 3.21 7.46
CA TYR A 21 -5.98 3.68 8.13
C TYR A 21 -6.04 3.12 9.55
N ASP A 22 -6.47 3.96 10.50
CA ASP A 22 -6.85 3.51 11.83
C ASP A 22 -8.26 2.88 11.85
N GLU A 23 -8.69 2.46 13.04
CA GLU A 23 -10.00 1.85 13.27
C GLU A 23 -11.18 2.78 12.91
N ASP A 24 -10.95 4.10 12.93
CA ASP A 24 -11.94 5.12 12.56
C ASP A 24 -11.91 5.44 11.05
N GLY A 25 -11.03 4.80 10.28
CA GLY A 25 -10.86 5.05 8.85
C GLY A 25 -10.13 6.35 8.55
N THR A 26 -9.41 6.92 9.52
CA THR A 26 -8.57 8.10 9.34
C THR A 26 -7.23 7.68 8.75
N LEU A 27 -6.83 8.34 7.66
CA LEU A 27 -5.54 8.11 7.03
C LEU A 27 -4.42 8.64 7.95
N ILE A 28 -3.67 7.75 8.56
CA ILE A 28 -2.44 8.06 9.27
C ILE A 28 -1.34 8.21 8.21
N MET A 29 -0.90 9.45 7.97
CA MET A 29 0.28 9.69 7.14
C MET A 29 1.49 9.02 7.79
N ASN A 30 1.94 7.90 7.24
CA ASN A 30 3.23 7.31 7.59
C ASN A 30 4.33 7.79 6.64
N GLU A 31 5.55 7.95 7.16
CA GLU A 31 6.70 8.38 6.35
C GLU A 31 7.09 7.31 5.32
N GLU A 32 6.78 6.05 5.61
CA GLU A 32 7.27 4.94 4.80
C GLU A 32 6.37 4.62 3.60
N LEU A 33 5.06 4.54 3.76
CA LEU A 33 4.18 4.04 2.70
C LEU A 33 3.46 5.19 1.97
N THR A 34 2.67 5.99 2.67
CA THR A 34 1.89 7.11 2.11
C THR A 34 2.77 8.26 1.63
N ASN A 35 3.99 8.38 2.15
CA ASN A 35 4.98 9.37 1.71
C ASN A 35 6.03 8.81 0.73
N SER A 36 5.98 7.51 0.39
CA SER A 36 6.94 6.89 -0.52
C SER A 36 6.91 7.51 -1.92
N THR A 37 8.05 7.40 -2.62
CA THR A 37 8.16 7.79 -4.03
C THR A 37 7.22 6.93 -4.89
N GLU A 38 7.09 5.65 -4.57
CA GLU A 38 6.25 4.67 -5.23
C GLU A 38 4.77 5.06 -5.14
N TYR A 39 4.26 5.34 -3.94
CA TYR A 39 2.88 5.76 -3.75
C TYR A 39 2.60 7.08 -4.48
N LYS A 40 3.52 8.05 -4.39
CA LYS A 40 3.40 9.33 -5.11
C LYS A 40 3.41 9.16 -6.63
N ARG A 41 4.15 8.18 -7.16
CA ARG A 41 4.29 7.93 -8.60
C ARG A 41 3.16 7.09 -9.19
N TYR A 42 2.70 6.06 -8.47
CA TYR A 42 1.76 5.05 -8.97
C TYR A 42 0.37 5.14 -8.33
N GLY A 43 0.20 5.95 -7.28
CA GLY A 43 -1.08 6.15 -6.60
C GLY A 43 -1.64 4.81 -6.12
N ARG A 44 -2.92 4.55 -6.40
CA ARG A 44 -3.61 3.31 -5.99
C ARG A 44 -3.33 2.11 -6.90
N ASP A 45 -2.36 2.18 -7.82
CA ASP A 45 -1.90 1.00 -8.56
C ASP A 45 -0.92 0.17 -7.71
N TYR A 46 -1.44 -0.41 -6.64
CA TYR A 46 -0.68 -1.13 -5.61
C TYR A 46 0.18 -2.28 -6.17
N ALA A 47 -0.23 -2.90 -7.29
CA ALA A 47 0.54 -3.93 -7.97
C ALA A 47 1.89 -3.44 -8.55
N LYS A 48 2.11 -2.11 -8.64
CA LYS A 48 3.40 -1.52 -9.05
C LYS A 48 4.43 -1.46 -7.93
N TYR A 49 3.99 -1.54 -6.67
CA TYR A 49 4.88 -1.44 -5.51
C TYR A 49 4.50 -2.42 -4.37
N PRO A 50 4.21 -3.70 -4.66
CA PRO A 50 3.71 -4.66 -3.66
C PRO A 50 4.72 -4.93 -2.54
N THR A 51 6.02 -4.80 -2.82
CA THR A 51 7.06 -4.95 -1.79
C THR A 51 7.01 -3.83 -0.76
N ARG A 52 6.76 -2.59 -1.19
CA ARG A 52 6.70 -1.43 -0.28
C ARG A 52 5.51 -1.49 0.67
N ILE A 53 4.43 -2.15 0.25
CA ILE A 53 3.24 -2.39 1.07
C ILE A 53 3.53 -3.42 2.18
N ALA A 54 4.56 -4.26 2.06
CA ALA A 54 4.83 -5.34 3.02
C ALA A 54 6.20 -5.21 3.70
N GLU A 55 6.80 -4.04 3.62
CA GLU A 55 8.01 -3.65 4.34
C GLU A 55 7.64 -3.12 5.73
#